data_AF-A0A524G187-F1
#
_entry.id   AF-A0A524G187-F1
#
_cell.length_a   1.000
_cell.length_b   1.000
_cell.length_c   1.000
_cell.angle_alpha   90.00
_cell.angle_beta   90.00
_cell.angle_gamma   90.00
#
_symmetry.space_group_name_H-M   'P 1'
#
loop_
_entity.id
_entity.type
_entity.pdbx_description
1 polymer ?
#
loop_
_entity_poly.entity_id
_entity_poly.type
_entity_poly.pdbx_seq_one_letter_code
_entity_poly.pdbx_strand_id
1 'polypeptide(L)'
;MTKERSLDELPDQVFVALGRRGMEPLPLKECTYECDGDELHLREVKQSKESPSENGRDEITVDWGVECKKCSRQFTIRCINR
;
A
#
# COMPACT_ATOMS: atom_id res chain seq x y z
N MET A 1 -12.55 9.43 -18.08
CA MET A 1 -12.23 10.21 -16.86
C MET A 1 -11.29 9.38 -16.02
N THR A 2 -9.98 9.61 -16.15
CA THR A 2 -8.96 8.97 -15.31
C THR A 2 -9.15 9.56 -13.92
N LYS A 3 -9.75 8.80 -13.00
CA LYS A 3 -9.85 9.18 -11.60
C LYS A 3 -8.41 9.31 -11.11
N GLU A 4 -7.94 10.52 -10.86
CA GLU A 4 -6.63 10.78 -10.29
C GLU A 4 -6.62 10.15 -8.89
N ARG A 5 -6.13 8.92 -8.82
CA ARG A 5 -6.03 8.18 -7.55
C ARG A 5 -5.02 8.91 -6.68
N SER A 6 -5.33 9.13 -5.41
CA SER A 6 -4.44 9.80 -4.46
C SER A 6 -4.16 8.88 -3.27
N LEU A 7 -3.13 9.21 -2.49
CA LEU A 7 -2.82 8.50 -1.25
C LEU A 7 -3.93 8.62 -0.21
N ASP A 8 -4.89 9.55 -0.36
CA ASP A 8 -6.08 9.64 0.48
C ASP A 8 -7.02 8.44 0.35
N GLU A 9 -6.92 7.67 -0.75
CA GLU A 9 -7.65 6.41 -0.88
C GLU A 9 -7.09 5.32 0.05
N LEU A 10 -5.85 5.47 0.53
CA LEU A 10 -5.23 4.54 1.47
C LEU A 10 -5.54 4.96 2.93
N PRO A 11 -5.77 4.00 3.83
CA PRO A 11 -5.91 4.30 5.25
C PRO A 11 -4.59 4.86 5.80
N ASP A 12 -4.68 5.72 6.83
CA ASP A 12 -3.49 6.28 7.48
C ASP A 12 -2.62 5.20 8.14
N GLN A 13 -3.25 4.18 8.71
CA GLN A 13 -2.61 3.04 9.36
C GLN A 13 -3.33 1.73 9.05
N VAL A 14 -2.58 0.63 9.07
CA VAL A 14 -3.11 -0.74 9.06
C VAL A 14 -2.72 -1.47 10.32
N PHE A 15 -3.47 -2.49 10.69
CA PHE A 15 -3.15 -3.32 11.84
C PHE A 15 -2.49 -4.61 11.37
N VAL A 16 -1.26 -4.83 11.83
CA VAL A 16 -0.51 -6.06 11.56
C VAL A 16 -0.59 -7.00 12.76
N ALA A 17 -0.88 -8.27 12.51
CA ALA A 17 -0.93 -9.28 13.56
C ALA A 17 0.47 -9.68 13.99
N LEU A 18 0.75 -9.64 15.29
CA LEU A 18 2.03 -10.03 15.90
C LEU A 18 1.91 -11.36 16.67
N GLY A 19 1.04 -12.25 16.19
CA GLY A 19 0.73 -13.51 16.85
C GLY A 19 0.10 -13.29 18.23
N ARG A 20 0.70 -13.87 19.28
CA ARG A 20 0.16 -13.78 20.66
C ARG A 20 0.27 -12.38 21.27
N ARG A 21 1.06 -11.48 20.66
CA ARG A 21 1.22 -10.09 21.12
C ARG A 21 0.08 -9.17 20.70
N GLY A 22 -0.89 -9.68 19.93
CA GLY A 22 -2.04 -8.91 19.46
C GLY A 22 -1.80 -8.29 18.09
N MET A 23 -2.29 -7.07 17.90
CA MET A 23 -2.15 -6.30 16.67
C MET A 23 -1.42 -4.99 16.97
N GLU A 24 -0.49 -4.59 16.09
CA GLU A 24 0.12 -3.25 16.15
C GLU A 24 -0.33 -2.39 14.97
N PRO A 25 -0.58 -1.09 15.19
CA PRO A 25 -0.80 -0.14 14.12
C PRO A 25 0.52 0.12 13.39
N LEU A 26 0.51 -0.03 12.08
CA LEU A 26 1.61 0.32 11.19
C LEU A 26 1.14 1.49 10.31
N PRO A 27 1.79 2.66 10.39
CA PRO A 27 1.46 3.79 9.54
C PRO A 27 1.84 3.49 8.10
N LEU A 28 0.88 3.66 7.18
CA LEU A 28 1.07 3.40 5.75
C LEU A 28 1.59 4.62 4.99
N LYS A 29 1.29 5.82 5.49
CA LYS A 29 1.64 7.09 4.87
C LYS A 29 2.99 7.63 5.36
N GLU A 30 3.81 6.79 5.97
CA GLU A 30 5.14 7.13 6.47
C GLU A 30 6.22 6.32 5.73
N CYS A 31 7.41 6.92 5.61
CA CYS A 31 8.61 6.29 5.06
C CYS A 31 8.98 5.07 5.92
N THR A 32 8.95 3.88 5.33
CA THR A 32 9.28 2.62 6.02
C THR A 32 10.78 2.35 6.14
N TYR A 33 11.61 3.29 5.67
CA TYR A 33 13.06 3.23 5.76
C TYR A 33 13.57 4.03 6.97
N GLU A 34 14.89 4.14 7.14
CA GLU A 34 15.56 4.91 8.21
C GLU A 34 15.31 6.42 8.16
N CYS A 35 14.35 6.86 7.36
CA CYS A 35 13.93 8.23 7.26
C CYS A 35 12.60 8.36 7.97
N ASP A 36 12.51 9.10 9.07
CA ASP A 36 11.22 9.46 9.68
C ASP A 36 10.54 10.52 8.80
N GLY A 37 10.22 10.16 7.56
CA GLY A 37 9.59 11.04 6.59
C GLY A 37 8.11 10.72 6.49
N ASP A 38 7.27 11.67 6.88
CA ASP A 38 5.81 11.63 6.80
C ASP A 38 5.26 12.11 5.44
N GLU A 39 6.13 12.61 4.55
CA GLU A 39 5.75 13.11 3.23
C GLU A 39 6.04 12.09 2.11
N LEU A 40 5.01 11.32 1.75
CA LEU A 40 5.04 10.44 0.58
C LEU A 40 4.37 11.08 -0.64
N HIS A 41 4.96 10.85 -1.81
CA HIS A 41 4.41 11.21 -3.11
C HIS A 41 3.97 9.97 -3.87
N LEU A 42 2.77 10.00 -4.43
CA LEU A 42 2.31 8.95 -5.33
C LEU A 42 2.98 9.10 -6.70
N ARG A 43 3.62 8.02 -7.17
CA ARG A 43 4.20 7.97 -8.52
C ARG A 43 3.30 7.24 -9.49
N GLU A 44 2.82 6.07 -9.10
CA GLU A 44 2.06 5.19 -9.99
C GLU A 44 1.08 4.33 -9.21
N VAL A 45 -0.03 3.98 -9.86
CA VAL A 45 -0.96 2.96 -9.36
C VAL A 45 -1.18 1.95 -10.46
N LYS A 46 -0.83 0.69 -10.20
CA LYS A 46 -1.03 -0.44 -11.10
C LYS A 46 -2.07 -1.38 -10.50
N GLN A 47 -3.19 -1.53 -11.19
CA GLN A 47 -4.20 -2.50 -10.82
C GLN A 47 -4.16 -3.68 -11.78
N SER A 48 -3.93 -4.87 -11.24
CA SER A 48 -3.99 -6.14 -11.95
C SER A 48 -5.19 -6.93 -11.44
N LYS A 49 -5.92 -7.56 -12.36
CA LYS A 49 -6.92 -8.57 -12.02
C LYS A 49 -6.34 -9.90 -12.47
N GLU A 50 -6.03 -10.77 -11.52
CA GLU A 50 -5.68 -12.13 -11.85
C GLU A 50 -6.98 -12.92 -12.03
N SER A 51 -7.10 -13.58 -13.18
CA SER A 51 -8.18 -14.53 -13.49
C SER A 51 -8.32 -15.56 -12.36
N PRO A 52 -9.53 -16.08 -12.11
CA PRO A 52 -9.83 -16.82 -10.91
C PRO A 52 -8.84 -17.97 -10.69
N SER A 53 -8.12 -17.91 -9.57
CA SER A 53 -7.41 -19.07 -9.05
C SER A 53 -8.41 -20.22 -8.82
N GLU A 54 -7.91 -21.45 -8.71
CA GLU A 54 -8.62 -22.74 -8.59
C GLU A 54 -9.86 -22.75 -7.64
N ASN A 55 -9.98 -21.76 -6.75
CA ASN A 55 -11.09 -21.54 -5.82
C ASN A 55 -12.20 -20.58 -6.30
N GLY A 56 -12.18 -20.10 -7.55
CA GLY A 56 -13.28 -19.33 -8.17
C GLY A 56 -13.46 -17.90 -7.65
N ARG A 57 -12.45 -17.32 -6.99
CA ARG A 57 -12.44 -15.91 -6.59
C ARG A 57 -11.48 -15.11 -7.44
N ASP A 58 -11.94 -13.96 -7.92
CA ASP A 58 -11.09 -12.97 -8.57
C ASP A 58 -10.13 -12.37 -7.54
N GLU A 59 -8.82 -12.46 -7.78
CA GLU A 59 -7.83 -11.77 -6.98
C GLU A 59 -7.53 -10.42 -7.63
N ILE A 60 -7.82 -9.33 -6.91
CA ILE A 60 -7.53 -7.97 -7.36
C ILE A 60 -6.31 -7.47 -6.60
N THR A 61 -5.22 -7.27 -7.33
CA THR A 61 -3.98 -6.70 -6.79
C THR A 61 -3.86 -5.25 -7.23
N VAL A 62 -3.66 -4.34 -6.27
CA VAL A 62 -3.42 -2.91 -6.51
C VAL A 62 -2.07 -2.54 -5.92
N ASP A 63 -1.11 -2.24 -6.77
CA ASP A 63 0.24 -1.80 -6.44
C ASP A 63 0.30 -0.26 -6.50
N TRP A 64 0.58 0.37 -5.36
CA TRP A 64 0.76 1.81 -5.22
C TRP A 64 2.25 2.12 -5.09
N GLY A 65 2.87 2.61 -6.17
CA GLY A 65 4.26 3.06 -6.17
C GLY A 65 4.36 4.44 -5.55
N VAL A 66 5.09 4.55 -4.45
CA VAL A 66 5.27 5.77 -3.68
C VAL A 66 6.74 6.14 -3.55
N GLU A 67 7.02 7.43 -3.43
CA GLU A 67 8.34 8.00 -3.22
C GLU A 67 8.33 8.87 -1.97
N CYS A 68 9.27 8.64 -1.05
CA CYS A 68 9.44 9.53 0.08
C CYS A 68 10.15 10.81 -0.35
N LYS A 69 9.59 11.98 -0.04
CA LYS A 69 10.24 13.27 -0.35
C LYS A 69 11.54 13.49 0.41
N LYS A 70 11.64 12.98 1.64
CA LYS A 70 12.78 13.22 2.55
C LYS A 70 14.06 12.51 2.11
N CYS A 71 13.95 11.23 1.72
CA CYS A 71 15.09 10.40 1.35
C CYS A 71 15.12 10.00 -0.13
N SER A 72 14.09 10.38 -0.90
CA SER A 72 13.90 10.04 -2.32
C SER A 72 13.87 8.54 -2.61
N ARG A 73 13.68 7.69 -1.59
CA ARG A 73 13.52 6.25 -1.77
C ARG A 73 12.11 5.94 -2.25
N GLN A 74 12.03 4.94 -3.11
CA GLN A 74 10.78 4.46 -3.69
C GLN A 74 10.43 3.10 -3.10
N PHE A 75 9.15 2.87 -2.85
CA PHE A 75 8.62 1.60 -2.40
C PHE A 75 7.19 1.41 -2.90
N THR A 76 6.69 0.17 -2.81
CA THR A 76 5.36 -0.19 -3.30
C THR A 76 4.50 -0.66 -2.16
N ILE A 77 3.32 -0.06 -2.00
CA ILE A 77 2.26 -0.56 -1.13
C ILE A 77 1.38 -1.46 -1.98
N ARG A 78 1.38 -2.77 -1.69
CA ARG A 78 0.57 -3.77 -2.41
C ARG A 78 -0.68 -4.11 -1.62
N CYS A 79 -1.84 -3.88 -2.22
CA CYS A 79 -3.15 -4.26 -1.68
C CYS A 79 -3.69 -5.45 -2.47
N ILE A 80 -3.95 -6.57 -1.79
CA ILE A 80 -4.52 -7.79 -2.40
C ILE A 80 -5.92 -7.99 -1.85
N ASN A 81 -6.92 -8.05 -2.73
CA ASN A 81 -8.31 -8.34 -2.40
C ASN A 81 -8.69 -9.72 -2.95
N ARG A 82 -9.18 -10.62 -2.09
CA ARG A 82 -9.38 -12.06 -2.33
C ARG A 82 -10.61 -12.58 -1.58
#